data_AF-A0A7X5IE74-F1
#
_entry.id   AF-A0A7X5IE74-F1
#
_cell.length_a   1.000
_cell.length_b   1.000
_cell.length_c   1.000
_cell.angle_alpha   90.00
_cell.angle_beta   90.00
_cell.angle_gamma   90.00
#
_symmetry.space_group_name_H-M   'P 1'
#
loop_
_entity.id
_entity.type
_entity.pdbx_description
1 polymer ?
#
loop_
_entity_poly.entity_id
_entity_poly.type
_entity_poly.pdbx_seq_one_letter_code
_entity_poly.pdbx_strand_id
1 'polypeptide(L)' 'EVPPYVVFPNTTLAAMASARPATAAELLAVPGVGEKKLATYGEPFLAEIAAFQEKG' A
#
# COMPACT_ATOMS: atom_id res chain seq x y z
N GLU A 1 14.94 6.78 -14.87
CA GLU A 1 13.54 6.90 -14.43
C GLU A 1 12.98 5.50 -14.28
N VAL A 2 12.46 5.14 -13.11
CA VAL A 2 11.93 3.79 -12.85
C VAL A 2 10.42 3.85 -13.12
N PRO A 3 9.85 2.95 -13.93
CA PRO A 3 8.43 3.02 -14.19
C PRO A 3 7.60 2.82 -12.91
N PRO A 4 6.49 3.54 -12.72
CA PRO A 4 5.69 3.50 -11.49
C PRO A 4 5.12 2.10 -11.16
N TYR A 5 4.93 1.24 -12.18
CA TYR A 5 4.51 -0.16 -12.02
C TYR A 5 5.60 -1.08 -11.43
N VAL A 6 6.82 -0.58 -11.21
CA VAL A 6 7.90 -1.34 -10.56
C VAL A 6 7.76 -1.33 -9.02
N VAL A 7 7.05 -0.34 -8.45
CA VAL A 7 6.94 -0.21 -6.99
C VAL A 7 6.06 -1.31 -6.40
N PHE A 8 4.84 -1.44 -6.92
CA PHE A 8 3.91 -2.51 -6.57
C PHE A 8 3.30 -3.13 -7.83
N PRO A 9 3.29 -4.46 -7.96
CA PRO A 9 2.54 -5.12 -9.02
C PRO A 9 1.03 -4.92 -8.79
N ASN A 10 0.24 -4.99 -9.88
CA ASN A 10 -1.21 -4.84 -9.82
C ASN A 10 -1.88 -5.78 -8.81
N THR A 11 -1.33 -6.98 -8.62
CA THR A 11 -1.81 -7.95 -7.62
C THR A 11 -1.69 -7.43 -6.19
N THR A 12 -0.57 -6.78 -5.85
CA THR A 12 -0.37 -6.15 -4.54
C THR A 12 -1.27 -4.93 -4.37
N LEU A 13 -1.43 -4.10 -5.41
CA LEU A 13 -2.35 -2.95 -5.36
C LEU A 13 -3.80 -3.38 -5.16
N ALA A 14 -4.25 -4.43 -5.86
CA ALA A 14 -5.58 -4.99 -5.69
C ALA A 14 -5.79 -5.60 -4.28
N ALA A 15 -4.79 -6.31 -3.76
CA ALA A 15 -4.82 -6.84 -2.40
C ALA A 15 -4.90 -5.71 -1.35
N MET A 16 -4.14 -4.64 -1.54
CA MET A 16 -4.14 -3.46 -0.67
C MET A 16 -5.49 -2.73 -0.69
N ALA A 17 -6.08 -2.54 -1.88
CA ALA A 17 -7.40 -1.93 -2.04
C ALA A 17 -8.51 -2.77 -1.38
N SER A 18 -8.38 -4.10 -1.41
CA SER A 18 -9.32 -5.03 -0.75
C SER A 18 -9.17 -5.01 0.77
N ALA A 19 -7.94 -5.11 1.27
CA ALA A 19 -7.62 -5.17 2.69
C ALA A 19 -7.79 -3.83 3.42
N ARG A 20 -7.59 -2.70 2.71
CA ARG A 20 -7.64 -1.33 3.25
C ARG A 20 -6.87 -1.18 4.58
N PRO A 21 -5.57 -1.49 4.60
CA PRO A 21 -4.77 -1.42 5.81
C PRO A 21 -4.78 0.00 6.39
N ALA A 22 -4.96 0.10 7.71
CA ALA A 22 -4.94 1.36 8.45
C ALA A 22 -3.63 1.54 9.23
N THR A 23 -2.82 0.49 9.34
CA THR A 23 -1.57 0.47 10.09
C THR A 23 -0.41 -0.11 9.27
N ALA A 24 0.82 0.23 9.68
CA ALA A 24 2.03 -0.32 9.08
C ALA A 24 2.09 -1.86 9.16
N ALA A 25 1.59 -2.45 10.25
CA ALA A 25 1.53 -3.89 10.44
C ALA A 25 0.55 -4.56 9.45
N GLU A 26 -0.63 -3.97 9.25
CA GLU A 26 -1.59 -4.46 8.26
C GLU A 26 -1.06 -4.29 6.84
N LEU A 27 -0.36 -3.18 6.55
CA LEU A 27 0.26 -2.96 5.26
C LEU A 27 1.38 -3.99 4.99
N LEU A 28 2.14 -4.36 6.01
CA LEU A 28 3.16 -5.42 5.92
C LEU A 28 2.55 -6.82 5.70
N ALA A 29 1.31 -7.04 6.16
CA ALA A 29 0.59 -8.29 5.93
C ALA A 29 0.09 -8.43 4.47
N VAL A 30 0.11 -7.34 3.67
CA VAL A 30 -0.30 -7.39 2.26
C VAL A 30 0.74 -8.13 1.42
N PRO A 31 0.35 -9.17 0.65
CA PRO A 31 1.26 -9.90 -0.22
C PRO A 31 2.02 -8.99 -1.21
N GLY A 32 3.35 -9.04 -1.16
CA GLY A 32 4.24 -8.24 -2.01
C GLY A 32 4.64 -6.87 -1.43
N VAL A 33 4.19 -6.57 -0.21
CA VAL A 33 4.76 -5.52 0.65
C VAL A 33 5.79 -6.17 1.56
N GLY A 34 7.03 -5.67 1.53
CA GLY A 34 8.08 -6.05 2.46
C GLY A 34 8.59 -4.84 3.23
N GLU A 35 9.43 -5.06 4.24
CA GLU A 35 9.91 -4.00 5.15
C GLU A 35 10.52 -2.80 4.41
N LYS A 36 11.31 -3.03 3.35
CA LYS A 36 11.88 -1.95 2.54
C LYS A 36 10.80 -1.09 1.86
N LYS A 37 9.75 -1.72 1.33
CA LYS A 37 8.65 -1.00 0.68
C LYS A 37 7.79 -0.29 1.71
N LEU A 38 7.57 -0.89 2.88
CA LEU A 38 6.90 -0.27 4.00
C LEU A 38 7.66 0.99 4.46
N ALA A 39 8.98 0.91 4.60
CA ALA A 39 9.79 2.05 5.03
C ALA A 39 9.78 3.20 4.01
N THR A 40 9.77 2.89 2.70
CA THR A 40 9.79 3.92 1.65
C THR A 40 8.40 4.47 1.30
N TYR A 41 7.36 3.62 1.31
CA TYR A 41 6.04 3.94 0.75
C TYR A 41 4.90 3.75 1.74
N GLY A 42 5.16 3.29 2.97
CA GLY A 42 4.11 2.96 3.92
C GLY A 42 3.25 4.16 4.30
N GLU A 43 3.89 5.24 4.73
CA GLU A 43 3.22 6.47 5.15
C GLU A 43 2.33 7.10 4.06
N PRO A 44 2.82 7.34 2.82
CA PRO A 44 1.98 7.92 1.78
C PRO A 44 0.83 6.99 1.35
N PHE A 45 1.02 5.67 1.35
CA PHE A 45 -0.07 4.74 1.00
C PHE A 45 -1.13 4.67 2.09
N LEU A 46 -0.74 4.62 3.37
CA LEU A 46 -1.70 4.63 4.49
C LEU A 46 -2.53 5.92 4.48
N ALA A 47 -1.91 7.06 4.20
CA ALA A 47 -2.62 8.34 4.07
C ALA A 47 -3.64 8.32 2.92
N GLU A 48 -3.26 7.82 1.74
CA GLU A 48 -4.15 7.76 0.58
C GLU A 48 -5.32 6.79 0.82
N ILE A 49 -5.06 5.64 1.46
CA ILE A 49 -6.09 4.65 1.80
C ILE A 49 -7.08 5.23 2.81
N ALA A 50 -6.59 5.93 3.84
CA ALA A 50 -7.44 6.61 4.81
C ALA A 50 -8.31 7.68 4.14
N ALA A 51 -7.72 8.53 3.29
CA ALA A 51 -8.44 9.56 2.55
C ALA A 51 -9.50 8.98 1.59
N PHE A 52 -9.26 7.79 1.02
CA PHE A 52 -10.25 7.07 0.22
C PHE A 52 -11.44 6.57 1.06
N GLN A 53 -11.21 6.14 2.30
CA GLN A 53 -12.29 5.71 3.20
C GLN A 53 -13.20 6.87 3.63
N GLU A 54 -12.67 8.08 3.79
CA GLU A 54 -13.47 9.26 4.16
C GLU A 54 -14.35 9.79 3.02
N LYS A 55 -14.03 9.44 1.77
CA LYS A 55 -14.80 9.84 0.57
C LYS A 55 -15.85 8.82 0.15
N GLY A 56 -15.92 7.67 0.84
CA GLY A 56 -16.85 6.57 0.57
C GLY A 56 -18.21 6.74 1.23
#